data_AF-A0A9R1CKI1-F1
#
_entry.id   AF-A0A9R1CKI1-F1
#
_cell.length_a   1.000
_cell.length_b   1.000
_cell.length_c   1.000
_cell.angle_alpha   90.00
_cell.angle_beta   90.00
_cell.angle_gamma   90.00
#
_symmetry.space_group_name_H-M   'P 1'
#
loop_
_entity.id
_entity.type
_entity.pdbx_description
1 polymer ?
#
loop_
_entity_poly.entity_id
_entity_poly.type
_entity_poly.pdbx_seq_one_letter_code
_entity_poly.pdbx_strand_id
1 'polypeptide(L)'
;MTVDIPLLYQPVTPEAIDNAYKFYEMWWEAPGAVKALFHVALGLPLVALLIKLHKWSESAVFFDGSCIELASGNANATLVMHLATIVLYLTVHINSFRTFLYESTVTSSYTILPPQAPRDVPPTADERIEAVRVLAAGNALVGLLTLGVMGMQIGQEYAKRVEEREEREVERKVKKDI
;
A
#
# COMPACT_ATOMS: atom_id res chain seq x y z
N MET A 1 1.60 -11.65 14.30
CA MET A 1 0.24 -12.20 14.39
C MET A 1 -0.71 -11.03 14.17
N THR A 2 -1.48 -11.03 13.09
CA THR A 2 -2.45 -9.96 12.78
C THR A 2 -3.61 -10.04 13.77
N VAL A 3 -3.81 -8.98 14.55
CA VAL A 3 -4.84 -8.93 15.61
C VAL A 3 -6.25 -8.73 15.03
N ASP A 4 -6.33 -8.36 13.77
CA ASP A 4 -7.50 -7.74 13.14
C ASP A 4 -8.03 -8.51 11.93
N ILE A 5 -7.17 -9.18 11.14
CA ILE A 5 -7.60 -10.02 10.01
C ILE A 5 -8.66 -11.07 10.41
N PRO A 6 -8.55 -11.77 11.56
CA PRO A 6 -9.61 -12.68 12.00
C PRO A 6 -10.98 -12.00 12.20
N LEU A 7 -11.02 -10.70 12.54
CA LEU A 7 -12.27 -9.94 12.75
C LEU A 7 -13.09 -9.76 11.46
N LEU A 8 -12.51 -10.06 10.29
CA LEU A 8 -13.23 -10.08 9.02
C LEU A 8 -14.08 -11.34 8.85
N TYR A 9 -13.68 -12.46 9.46
CA TYR A 9 -14.26 -13.78 9.18
C TYR A 9 -14.80 -14.50 10.41
N GLN A 10 -14.45 -14.04 11.62
CA GLN A 10 -14.88 -14.62 12.89
C GLN A 10 -15.88 -13.71 13.62
N PRO A 11 -16.68 -14.26 14.54
CA PRO A 11 -17.55 -13.47 15.40
C PRO A 11 -16.76 -12.41 16.17
N VAL A 12 -17.25 -11.17 16.15
CA VAL A 12 -16.62 -10.06 16.86
C VAL A 12 -16.91 -10.21 18.35
N THR A 13 -15.86 -10.45 19.14
CA THR A 13 -15.95 -10.48 20.61
C THR A 13 -15.44 -9.15 21.20
N PRO A 14 -15.98 -8.72 22.35
CA PRO A 14 -15.49 -7.50 23.03
C PRO A 14 -14.00 -7.55 23.33
N GLU A 15 -13.48 -8.71 23.73
CA GLU A 15 -12.06 -8.91 24.00
C GLU A 15 -11.19 -8.74 22.75
N ALA A 16 -11.65 -9.25 21.60
CA ALA A 16 -10.89 -9.10 20.35
C ALA A 16 -10.85 -7.64 19.89
N ILE A 17 -11.94 -6.88 20.12
CA ILE A 17 -11.96 -5.43 19.87
C ILE A 17 -10.98 -4.71 20.80
N ASP A 18 -11.02 -4.97 22.12
CA ASP A 18 -10.10 -4.31 23.05
C ASP A 18 -8.62 -4.64 22.77
N ASN A 19 -8.32 -5.87 22.36
CA ASN A 19 -6.98 -6.25 21.94
C ASN A 19 -6.54 -5.52 20.66
N ALA A 20 -7.43 -5.36 19.68
CA ALA A 20 -7.14 -4.58 18.47
C ALA A 20 -6.86 -3.11 18.82
N TYR A 21 -7.68 -2.51 19.69
CA TYR A 21 -7.49 -1.13 20.16
C TYR A 21 -6.13 -0.92 20.82
N LYS A 22 -5.78 -1.77 21.80
CA LYS A 22 -4.48 -1.68 22.49
C LYS A 22 -3.30 -1.81 21.54
N PHE A 23 -3.41 -2.73 20.58
CA PHE A 23 -2.38 -2.92 19.55
C PHE A 23 -2.21 -1.66 18.70
N TYR A 24 -3.31 -1.08 18.22
CA TYR A 24 -3.27 0.09 17.35
C TYR A 24 -2.90 1.39 18.08
N GLU A 25 -3.34 1.55 19.32
CA GLU A 25 -2.95 2.64 20.21
C GLU A 25 -1.42 2.69 20.37
N MET A 26 -0.77 1.55 20.61
CA MET A 26 0.69 1.48 20.72
C MET A 26 1.39 2.07 19.49
N TRP A 27 0.92 1.77 18.29
CA TRP A 27 1.51 2.30 17.04
C TRP A 27 1.18 3.77 16.81
N TRP A 28 -0.03 4.18 17.15
CA TRP A 28 -0.48 5.57 17.01
C TRP A 28 0.13 6.50 18.05
N GLU A 29 0.49 6.01 19.24
CA GLU A 29 1.17 6.79 20.28
C GLU A 29 2.70 6.69 20.19
N ALA A 30 3.23 5.85 19.29
CA ALA A 30 4.67 5.69 19.11
C ALA A 30 5.38 7.03 18.78
N PRO A 31 6.68 7.18 19.11
CA PRO A 31 7.43 8.39 18.79
C PRO A 31 7.34 8.76 17.30
N GLY A 32 7.38 10.07 16.99
CA GLY A 32 7.24 10.56 15.61
C GLY A 32 8.19 9.92 14.60
N ALA A 33 9.41 9.55 15.02
CA ALA A 33 10.37 8.82 14.18
C ALA A 33 9.84 7.45 13.71
N VAL A 34 9.13 6.71 14.56
CA VAL A 34 8.51 5.43 14.21
C VAL A 34 7.40 5.65 13.18
N LYS A 35 6.59 6.69 13.36
CA LYS A 35 5.54 7.07 12.40
C LYS A 35 6.10 7.50 11.06
N ALA A 36 7.23 8.21 11.06
CA ALA A 36 7.92 8.62 9.84
C ALA A 36 8.40 7.40 9.04
N LEU A 37 8.82 6.31 9.70
CA LEU A 37 9.24 5.08 9.02
C LEU A 37 8.13 4.48 8.15
N PHE A 38 6.87 4.49 8.61
CA PHE A 38 5.73 4.02 7.80
C PHE A 38 5.52 4.86 6.55
N HIS A 39 5.69 6.19 6.65
CA HIS A 39 5.61 7.08 5.50
C HIS A 39 6.77 6.88 4.53
N VAL A 40 7.99 6.65 5.04
CA VAL A 40 9.15 6.32 4.21
C VAL A 40 8.95 4.98 3.50
N ALA A 41 8.37 3.97 4.16
CA ALA A 41 8.06 2.68 3.56
C ALA A 41 7.06 2.79 2.40
N LEU A 42 6.19 3.81 2.39
CA LEU A 42 5.28 4.11 1.28
C LEU A 42 5.92 4.99 0.20
N GLY A 43 6.73 5.96 0.62
CA GLY A 43 7.36 6.94 -0.27
C GLY A 43 8.52 6.37 -1.08
N LEU A 44 9.35 5.51 -0.48
CA LEU A 44 10.52 4.96 -1.16
C LEU A 44 10.16 4.10 -2.38
N PRO A 45 9.20 3.15 -2.31
CA PRO A 45 8.77 2.40 -3.49
C PRO A 45 8.14 3.30 -4.56
N LEU A 46 7.42 4.36 -4.16
CA LEU A 46 6.87 5.34 -5.11
C LEU A 46 7.99 6.04 -5.88
N VAL A 47 9.01 6.54 -5.19
CA VAL A 47 10.16 7.20 -5.84
C VAL A 47 10.89 6.23 -6.77
N ALA A 48 11.09 4.98 -6.35
CA ALA A 48 11.72 3.96 -7.18
C ALA A 48 10.91 3.69 -8.47
N LEU A 49 9.58 3.59 -8.37
CA LEU A 49 8.69 3.44 -9.52
C LEU A 49 8.73 4.66 -10.45
N LEU A 50 8.76 5.88 -9.90
CA LEU A 50 8.86 7.12 -10.68
C LEU A 50 10.22 7.23 -11.42
N ILE A 51 11.32 6.83 -10.78
CA ILE A 51 12.64 6.79 -11.42
C ILE A 51 12.65 5.77 -12.56
N LYS A 52 12.07 4.58 -12.34
CA LYS A 52 11.92 3.55 -13.38
C LYS A 52 11.10 4.06 -14.56
N LEU A 53 10.01 4.79 -14.31
CA LEU A 53 9.15 5.36 -15.35
C LEU A 53 9.90 6.33 -16.28
N HIS A 54 11.00 6.94 -15.83
CA HIS A 54 11.81 7.83 -16.69
C HIS A 54 12.49 7.08 -17.85
N LYS A 55 12.77 5.77 -17.71
CA LYS A 55 13.30 4.94 -18.79
C LYS A 55 12.17 4.18 -19.49
N TRP A 56 11.71 4.72 -20.61
CA TRP A 56 10.76 4.04 -21.51
C TRP A 56 11.43 2.82 -22.15
N SER A 57 11.14 1.64 -21.64
CA SER A 57 11.49 0.33 -22.24
C SER A 57 10.21 -0.41 -22.61
N GLU A 58 10.26 -1.36 -23.55
CA GLU A 58 9.07 -2.15 -23.93
C GLU A 58 8.45 -2.86 -22.71
N SER A 59 9.30 -3.41 -21.82
CA SER A 59 8.85 -3.99 -20.55
C SER A 59 8.19 -2.97 -19.60
N ALA A 60 8.62 -1.71 -19.63
CA ALA A 60 8.05 -0.67 -18.76
C ALA A 60 6.62 -0.29 -19.17
N VAL A 61 6.29 -0.40 -20.47
CA VAL A 61 4.94 -0.17 -20.96
C VAL A 61 3.99 -1.19 -20.35
N PHE A 62 4.31 -2.49 -20.42
CA PHE A 62 3.44 -3.58 -19.96
C PHE A 62 3.38 -3.75 -18.44
N PHE A 63 4.45 -3.47 -17.73
CA PHE A 63 4.52 -3.86 -16.32
C PHE A 63 4.75 -2.70 -15.34
N ASP A 64 5.45 -1.62 -15.70
CA ASP A 64 5.67 -0.47 -14.79
C ASP A 64 4.50 0.53 -14.85
N GLY A 65 3.84 0.59 -16.01
CA GLY A 65 2.61 1.33 -16.22
C GLY A 65 2.85 2.77 -16.66
N SER A 66 2.76 3.03 -17.97
CA SER A 66 2.46 4.36 -18.47
C SER A 66 0.98 4.66 -18.19
N CYS A 67 0.68 5.71 -17.42
CA CYS A 67 -0.69 6.17 -17.15
C CYS A 67 -1.48 6.66 -18.38
N ILE A 68 -1.01 6.41 -19.61
CA ILE A 68 -1.69 6.82 -20.86
C ILE A 68 -2.19 5.57 -21.56
N GLU A 69 -3.10 4.84 -20.91
CA GLU A 69 -3.97 3.90 -21.61
C GLU A 69 -5.39 3.86 -21.05
N LEU A 70 -5.83 4.97 -20.43
CA LEU A 70 -7.25 5.16 -20.15
C LEU A 70 -8.08 5.36 -21.46
N ALA A 71 -7.42 5.51 -22.61
CA ALA A 71 -8.05 5.65 -23.93
C ALA A 71 -7.89 4.42 -24.87
N SER A 72 -7.04 3.44 -24.55
CA SER A 72 -6.81 2.23 -25.36
C SER A 72 -7.16 0.90 -24.65
N GLY A 73 -7.51 0.95 -23.35
CA GLY A 73 -8.20 -0.16 -22.68
C GLY A 73 -7.30 -1.19 -21.99
N ASN A 74 -5.98 -0.98 -21.95
CA ASN A 74 -5.04 -1.85 -21.24
C ASN A 74 -4.45 -1.14 -20.00
N ALA A 75 -5.03 -1.38 -18.83
CA ALA A 75 -4.54 -0.79 -17.58
C ALA A 75 -3.37 -1.61 -17.02
N ASN A 76 -2.15 -1.11 -17.13
CA ASN A 76 -0.98 -1.74 -16.48
C ASN A 76 -0.88 -1.31 -15.01
N ALA A 77 -0.72 -2.30 -14.11
CA ALA A 77 -1.26 -2.22 -12.76
C ALA A 77 -0.31 -1.70 -11.67
N THR A 78 1.02 -1.72 -11.85
CA THR A 78 1.97 -1.56 -10.71
C THR A 78 1.91 -0.20 -10.06
N LEU A 79 2.06 0.89 -10.82
CA LEU A 79 1.95 2.25 -10.26
C LEU A 79 0.54 2.52 -9.71
N VAL A 80 -0.50 2.05 -10.40
CA VAL A 80 -1.89 2.20 -9.96
C VAL A 80 -2.14 1.47 -8.64
N MET A 81 -1.65 0.24 -8.47
CA MET A 81 -1.76 -0.54 -7.23
C MET A 81 -0.97 0.10 -6.09
N HIS A 82 0.22 0.65 -6.36
CA HIS A 82 0.99 1.37 -5.34
C HIS A 82 0.29 2.67 -4.94
N LEU A 83 -0.23 3.44 -5.90
CA LEU A 83 -1.02 4.64 -5.60
C LEU A 83 -2.30 4.30 -4.82
N ALA A 84 -3.00 3.22 -5.18
CA ALA A 84 -4.15 2.73 -4.42
C ALA A 84 -3.77 2.36 -2.97
N THR A 85 -2.58 1.77 -2.78
CA THR A 85 -2.03 1.48 -1.44
C THR A 85 -1.81 2.77 -0.64
N ILE A 86 -1.22 3.80 -1.25
CA ILE A 86 -1.02 5.12 -0.61
C ILE A 86 -2.37 5.76 -0.25
N VAL A 87 -3.35 5.69 -1.16
CA VAL A 87 -4.69 6.23 -0.91
C VAL A 87 -5.33 5.51 0.27
N LEU A 88 -5.35 4.17 0.30
CA LEU A 88 -5.90 3.39 1.42
C LEU A 88 -5.18 3.68 2.74
N TYR A 89 -3.86 3.86 2.72
CA TYR A 89 -3.12 4.26 3.91
C TYR A 89 -3.58 5.63 4.43
N LEU A 90 -3.61 6.65 3.57
CA LEU A 90 -3.95 8.00 3.97
C LEU A 90 -5.42 8.13 4.38
N THR A 91 -6.35 7.54 3.63
CA THR A 91 -7.79 7.78 3.81
C THR A 91 -8.47 6.77 4.72
N VAL A 92 -7.94 5.54 4.83
CA VAL A 92 -8.53 4.50 5.69
C VAL A 92 -7.75 4.39 6.99
N HIS A 93 -6.44 4.14 6.95
CA HIS A 93 -5.68 3.80 8.16
C HIS A 93 -5.58 5.00 9.11
N ILE A 94 -5.10 6.14 8.60
CA ILE A 94 -4.94 7.35 9.42
C ILE A 94 -6.28 7.84 9.99
N ASN A 95 -7.35 7.81 9.20
CA ASN A 95 -8.67 8.22 9.67
C ASN A 95 -9.31 7.23 10.65
N SER A 96 -9.06 5.93 10.48
CA SER A 96 -9.47 4.92 11.46
C SER A 96 -8.81 5.20 12.81
N PHE A 97 -7.49 5.45 12.84
CA PHE A 97 -6.78 5.79 14.08
C PHE A 97 -7.29 7.06 14.76
N ARG A 98 -7.60 8.10 13.98
CA ARG A 98 -8.20 9.33 14.49
C ARG A 98 -9.60 9.12 15.07
N THR A 99 -10.36 8.16 14.52
CA THR A 99 -11.67 7.77 15.06
C THR A 99 -11.51 6.92 16.33
N PHE A 100 -10.50 6.06 16.37
CA PHE A 100 -10.18 5.20 17.50
C PHE A 100 -9.70 5.95 18.72
N LEU A 101 -8.82 6.91 18.49
CA LEU A 101 -8.03 7.58 19.52
C LEU A 101 -8.42 9.04 19.50
N TYR A 102 -9.72 9.30 19.73
CA TYR A 102 -10.26 10.66 19.72
C TYR A 102 -9.65 11.55 20.81
N GLU A 103 -9.09 10.95 21.87
CA GLU A 103 -8.38 11.64 22.96
C GLU A 103 -6.89 11.88 22.66
N SER A 104 -6.33 11.29 21.60
CA SER A 104 -4.91 11.41 21.27
C SER A 104 -4.54 12.86 20.98
N THR A 105 -3.56 13.39 21.71
CA THR A 105 -2.97 14.72 21.46
C THR A 105 -1.87 14.69 20.39
N VAL A 106 -1.64 13.54 19.77
CA VAL A 106 -0.62 13.35 18.73
C VAL A 106 -0.98 14.11 17.45
N THR A 107 -0.31 15.23 17.23
CA THR A 107 -0.41 16.00 15.98
C THR A 107 0.44 15.40 14.85
N SER A 108 1.40 14.53 15.17
CA SER A 108 2.43 14.02 14.25
C SER A 108 1.98 12.84 13.38
N SER A 109 0.80 12.93 12.75
CA SER A 109 0.34 11.92 11.80
C SER A 109 1.01 12.01 10.42
N TYR A 110 1.79 13.08 10.16
CA TYR A 110 2.52 13.35 8.90
C TYR A 110 1.67 13.19 7.62
N THR A 111 0.36 13.38 7.74
CA THR A 111 -0.58 13.31 6.62
C THR A 111 -0.82 14.68 6.02
N ILE A 112 -1.13 14.68 4.72
CA ILE A 112 -1.61 15.86 3.99
C ILE A 112 -3.10 16.10 4.21
N LEU A 113 -3.82 15.14 4.79
CA LEU A 113 -5.25 15.28 5.04
C LEU A 113 -5.50 16.23 6.22
N PRO A 114 -6.53 17.09 6.15
CA PRO A 114 -6.87 17.99 7.24
C PRO A 114 -7.13 17.19 8.52
N PRO A 115 -6.78 17.73 9.71
CA PRO A 115 -7.15 17.11 10.97
C PRO A 115 -8.68 17.00 11.06
N GLN A 116 -9.16 15.88 11.61
CA GLN A 116 -10.59 15.73 11.89
C GLN A 116 -11.00 16.69 13.02
N ALA A 117 -12.24 17.17 12.97
CA ALA A 117 -12.77 18.00 14.04
C ALA A 117 -12.72 17.22 15.38
N PRO A 118 -12.37 17.87 16.50
CA PRO A 118 -12.44 17.25 17.81
C PRO A 118 -13.83 16.67 18.05
N ARG A 119 -13.90 15.44 18.58
CA ARG A 119 -15.15 14.86 19.04
C ARG A 119 -15.37 15.27 20.50
N ASP A 120 -16.55 15.83 20.78
CA ASP A 120 -16.97 16.17 22.14
C ASP A 120 -17.50 14.95 22.91
N VAL A 121 -17.83 13.86 22.19
CA VAL A 121 -18.37 12.63 22.75
C VAL A 121 -17.53 11.41 22.36
N PRO A 122 -17.27 10.48 23.31
CA PRO A 122 -16.58 9.24 23.02
C PRO A 122 -17.30 8.42 21.94
N PRO A 123 -16.56 7.60 21.15
CA PRO A 123 -17.18 6.72 20.17
C PRO A 123 -18.04 5.64 20.82
N THR A 124 -19.19 5.34 20.20
CA THR A 124 -20.09 4.29 20.67
C THR A 124 -19.50 2.90 20.45
N ALA A 125 -20.01 1.87 21.13
CA ALA A 125 -19.50 0.50 20.96
C ALA A 125 -19.60 0.00 19.50
N ASP A 126 -20.65 0.37 18.79
CA ASP A 126 -20.84 0.00 17.38
C ASP A 126 -19.86 0.74 16.46
N GLU A 127 -19.64 2.04 16.68
CA GLU A 127 -18.61 2.82 15.97
C GLU A 127 -17.22 2.24 16.21
N ARG A 128 -16.96 1.76 17.43
CA ARG A 128 -15.70 1.12 17.77
C ARG A 128 -15.47 -0.16 16.96
N ILE A 129 -16.50 -0.99 16.85
CA ILE A 129 -16.45 -2.23 16.07
C ILE A 129 -16.28 -1.92 14.58
N GLU A 130 -17.05 -0.97 14.05
CA GLU A 130 -17.00 -0.57 12.64
C GLU A 130 -15.61 -0.11 12.24
N ALA A 131 -15.00 0.79 13.03
CA ALA A 131 -13.67 1.29 12.77
C ALA A 131 -12.63 0.15 12.68
N VAL A 132 -12.72 -0.90 13.51
CA VAL A 132 -11.75 -2.03 13.48
C VAL A 132 -11.95 -2.86 12.24
N ARG A 133 -13.19 -3.09 11.84
CA ARG A 133 -13.49 -3.87 10.63
C ARG A 133 -13.07 -3.13 9.37
N VAL A 134 -13.26 -1.81 9.32
CA VAL A 134 -12.78 -0.95 8.24
C VAL A 134 -11.26 -0.98 8.15
N LEU A 135 -10.56 -0.84 9.29
CA LEU A 135 -9.10 -0.94 9.34
C LEU A 135 -8.59 -2.33 8.94
N ALA A 136 -9.24 -3.40 9.40
CA ALA A 136 -8.90 -4.78 9.04
C ALA A 136 -9.05 -5.03 7.54
N ALA A 137 -10.14 -4.55 6.94
CA ALA A 137 -10.34 -4.61 5.49
C ALA A 137 -9.27 -3.80 4.74
N GLY A 138 -8.92 -2.61 5.27
CA GLY A 138 -7.82 -1.79 4.77
C GLY A 138 -6.49 -2.53 4.75
N ASN A 139 -6.12 -3.20 5.85
CA ASN A 139 -4.90 -4.01 5.94
C ASN A 139 -4.91 -5.18 4.95
N ALA A 140 -6.04 -5.86 4.79
CA ALA A 140 -6.18 -6.96 3.82
C ALA A 140 -5.98 -6.47 2.37
N LEU A 141 -6.59 -5.33 2.02
CA LEU A 141 -6.44 -4.71 0.69
C LEU A 141 -5.00 -4.24 0.45
N VAL A 142 -4.38 -3.57 1.42
CA VAL A 142 -2.96 -3.16 1.33
C VAL A 142 -2.06 -4.37 1.12
N GLY A 143 -2.29 -5.46 1.84
CA GLY A 143 -1.56 -6.72 1.65
C GLY A 143 -1.70 -7.27 0.23
N LEU A 144 -2.92 -7.35 -0.28
CA LEU A 144 -3.20 -7.82 -1.64
C LEU A 144 -2.51 -6.95 -2.71
N LEU A 145 -2.65 -5.63 -2.61
CA LEU A 145 -2.05 -4.68 -3.54
C LEU A 145 -0.52 -4.74 -3.51
N THR A 146 0.06 -4.84 -2.32
CA THR A 146 1.51 -4.95 -2.14
C THR A 146 2.05 -6.24 -2.75
N LEU A 147 1.36 -7.37 -2.56
CA LEU A 147 1.70 -8.63 -3.23
C LEU A 147 1.56 -8.51 -4.75
N GLY A 148 0.54 -7.82 -5.23
CA GLY A 148 0.38 -7.50 -6.65
C GLY A 148 1.56 -6.72 -7.21
N VAL A 149 1.99 -5.65 -6.53
CA VAL A 149 3.18 -4.86 -6.90
C VAL A 149 4.42 -5.74 -6.92
N MET A 150 4.66 -6.53 -5.87
CA MET A 150 5.82 -7.44 -5.82
C MET A 150 5.81 -8.45 -6.96
N GLY A 151 4.65 -9.05 -7.25
CA GLY A 151 4.48 -10.01 -8.36
C GLY A 151 4.80 -9.37 -9.71
N MET A 152 4.31 -8.16 -9.95
CA MET A 152 4.61 -7.43 -11.19
C MET A 152 6.11 -7.09 -11.31
N GLN A 153 6.76 -6.68 -10.22
CA GLN A 153 8.19 -6.38 -10.22
C GLN A 153 9.04 -7.61 -10.52
N ILE A 154 8.65 -8.78 -10.00
CA ILE A 154 9.31 -10.06 -10.33
C ILE A 154 9.06 -10.42 -11.80
N GLY A 155 7.83 -10.25 -12.29
CA GLY A 155 7.46 -10.51 -13.68
C GLY A 155 8.29 -9.67 -14.67
N GLN A 156 8.49 -8.39 -14.37
CA GLN A 156 9.36 -7.51 -15.15
C GLN A 156 10.79 -8.00 -15.26
N GLU A 157 11.39 -8.31 -14.12
CA GLU A 157 12.79 -8.73 -14.07
C GLU A 157 12.97 -10.06 -14.83
N TYR A 158 11.97 -10.94 -14.76
CA TYR A 158 11.94 -12.16 -15.57
C TYR A 158 11.84 -11.86 -17.07
N ALA A 159 10.87 -11.03 -17.49
CA ALA A 159 10.67 -10.68 -18.91
C ALA A 159 11.94 -10.06 -19.51
N LYS A 160 12.54 -9.09 -18.81
CA LYS A 160 13.79 -8.45 -19.21
C LYS A 160 14.94 -9.44 -19.40
N ARG A 161 15.09 -10.41 -18.50
CA ARG A 161 16.14 -11.45 -18.60
C ARG A 161 15.94 -12.37 -19.80
N VAL A 162 14.69 -12.63 -20.19
CA VAL A 162 14.36 -13.42 -21.37
C VAL A 162 14.71 -12.64 -22.63
N GLU A 163 14.28 -11.39 -22.74
CA GLU A 163 14.61 -10.49 -23.85
C GLU A 163 16.13 -10.36 -24.06
N GLU A 164 16.89 -10.09 -22.99
CA GLU A 164 18.36 -10.00 -23.05
C GLU A 164 19.02 -11.30 -23.52
N ARG A 165 18.40 -12.46 -23.24
CA ARG A 165 18.91 -13.76 -23.68
C ARG A 165 18.65 -13.97 -25.17
N GLU A 166 17.46 -13.61 -25.64
CA GLU A 166 17.07 -13.73 -27.05
C GLU A 166 17.94 -12.82 -27.94
N GLU A 167 18.17 -11.57 -27.53
CA GLU A 167 19.04 -10.64 -28.26
C GLU A 167 20.46 -11.19 -28.44
N ARG A 168 21.06 -11.73 -27.36
CA ARG A 168 22.40 -12.34 -27.42
C ARG A 168 22.46 -13.56 -28.33
N GLU A 169 21.39 -14.34 -28.41
CA GLU A 169 21.32 -15.48 -29.31
C GLU A 169 21.25 -15.04 -30.78
N VAL A 170 20.54 -13.96 -31.08
CA VAL A 170 20.50 -13.36 -32.42
C VAL A 170 21.86 -12.80 -32.81
N GLU A 171 22.51 -12.01 -31.94
CA GLU A 171 23.86 -11.46 -32.20
C GLU A 171 24.89 -12.56 -32.46
N ARG A 172 24.84 -13.66 -31.70
CA ARG A 172 25.73 -14.82 -31.91
C ARG A 172 25.51 -15.52 -33.24
N LYS A 173 24.27 -15.55 -33.76
CA LYS A 173 23.97 -16.14 -35.07
C LYS A 173 24.49 -15.22 -36.18
N VAL A 174 24.20 -13.93 -36.11
CA VAL A 174 24.70 -12.93 -37.09
C VAL A 174 26.23 -12.96 -37.18
N LYS A 175 26.94 -13.07 -36.06
CA LYS A 175 28.40 -13.10 -36.05
C LYS A 175 29.02 -14.42 -36.56
N LYS A 176 28.23 -15.50 -36.67
CA LYS A 176 28.68 -16.77 -37.28
C LYS A 176 28.48 -16.81 -38.79
N ASP A 177 27.62 -15.94 -39.31
CA ASP A 177 27.26 -15.89 -40.74
C ASP A 177 28.11 -14.86 -41.53
N ILE A 178 29.08 -14.21 -40.87
CA ILE A 178 30.12 -13.32 -41.44
C ILE A 178 31.48 -14.00 -41.31
#